data_AF-A0A401YKG6-F1
#
_entry.id   AF-A0A401YKG6-F1
#
_cell.length_a   1.000
_cell.length_b   1.000
_cell.length_c   1.000
_cell.angle_alpha   90.00
_cell.angle_beta   90.00
_cell.angle_gamma   90.00
#
_symmetry.space_group_name_H-M   'P 1'
#
loop_
_entity.id
_entity.type
_entity.pdbx_description
1 polymer ?
#
loop_
_entity_poly.entity_id
_entity_poly.type
_entity_poly.pdbx_seq_one_letter_code
_entity_poly.pdbx_strand_id
1 'polypeptide(L)'
;MYDSAEPGGNPYAPRLVAAGQTFDVIEVDARLGREVVKHLRAAGVRVGPVIHDRRCAKMGFLVPVTGPDRTRLRDQRGPSRHGLGAWVTFPPPRGGSGPLVWHIAPSENAVPTPLGPLDAAIARAAASLIQHD
;
A
#
# COMPACT_ATOMS: atom_id res chain seq x y z
N MET A 1 23.38 24.97 -11.24
CA MET A 1 22.04 25.35 -10.74
C MET A 1 21.07 25.15 -11.90
N TYR A 2 20.61 23.91 -12.11
CA TYR A 2 19.58 23.60 -13.11
C TYR A 2 18.34 23.19 -12.35
N ASP A 3 17.36 24.10 -12.34
CA ASP A 3 15.97 23.81 -12.03
C ASP A 3 15.47 22.87 -13.13
N SER A 4 15.49 21.57 -12.84
CA SER A 4 14.79 20.58 -13.66
C SER A 4 13.35 20.63 -13.18
N ALA A 5 12.51 21.30 -13.97
CA ALA A 5 11.07 21.28 -13.80
C ALA A 5 10.59 19.83 -13.90
N GLU A 6 10.43 19.18 -12.74
CA GLU A 6 9.68 17.95 -12.55
C GLU A 6 8.27 18.11 -13.17
N PRO A 7 7.67 17.06 -13.73
CA PRO A 7 6.42 17.18 -14.49
C PRO A 7 5.28 17.74 -13.62
N GLY A 8 5.03 19.04 -13.75
CA GLY A 8 3.73 19.73 -13.73
C GLY A 8 2.77 19.54 -12.56
N GLY A 9 3.21 19.14 -11.36
CA GLY A 9 2.31 18.90 -10.23
C GLY A 9 2.83 19.48 -8.92
N ASN A 10 1.93 20.05 -8.11
CA ASN A 10 2.26 20.50 -6.75
C ASN A 10 2.74 19.29 -5.91
N PRO A 11 4.01 19.27 -5.45
CA PRO A 11 4.57 18.12 -4.72
C PRO A 11 3.97 17.94 -3.31
N TYR A 12 3.17 18.91 -2.87
CA TYR A 12 2.43 18.89 -1.60
C TYR A 12 0.96 18.51 -1.77
N ALA A 13 0.49 18.31 -3.00
CA ALA A 13 -0.88 17.88 -3.26
C ALA A 13 -0.96 16.35 -3.35
N PRO A 14 -2.06 15.73 -2.86
CA PRO A 14 -2.34 14.33 -3.14
C PRO A 14 -2.61 14.13 -4.63
N ARG A 15 -2.32 12.92 -5.14
CA ARG A 15 -2.50 12.59 -6.56
C ARG A 15 -3.46 11.41 -6.70
N LEU A 16 -4.42 11.50 -7.61
CA LEU A 16 -5.27 10.37 -7.98
C LEU A 16 -4.56 9.55 -9.07
N VAL A 17 -4.37 8.25 -8.84
CA VAL A 17 -3.63 7.35 -9.73
C VAL A 17 -4.47 6.14 -10.07
N ALA A 18 -4.48 5.75 -11.35
CA ALA A 18 -5.18 4.55 -11.82
C ALA A 18 -4.42 3.28 -11.39
N ALA A 19 -5.12 2.35 -10.74
CA ALA A 19 -4.60 1.03 -10.41
C ALA A 19 -4.83 0.03 -11.56
N GLY A 20 -4.13 -1.10 -11.51
CA GLY A 20 -4.20 -2.20 -12.49
C GLY A 20 -3.46 -1.99 -13.80
N GLN A 21 -2.70 -0.89 -13.94
CA GLN A 21 -1.82 -0.66 -15.10
C GLN A 21 -0.36 -0.95 -14.77
N THR A 22 0.15 -0.39 -13.67
CA THR A 22 1.54 -0.56 -13.21
C THR A 22 1.65 -1.20 -11.83
N PHE A 23 0.59 -1.10 -11.03
CA PHE A 23 0.47 -1.73 -9.71
C PHE A 23 -1.01 -2.00 -9.40
N ASP A 24 -1.27 -2.95 -8.50
CA ASP A 24 -2.52 -3.00 -7.73
C ASP A 24 -2.25 -2.51 -6.29
N VAL A 25 -3.33 -2.32 -5.52
CA VAL A 25 -3.23 -2.07 -4.07
C VAL A 25 -3.98 -3.15 -3.30
N ILE A 26 -3.31 -3.75 -2.32
CA ILE A 26 -3.94 -4.57 -1.29
C ILE A 26 -4.16 -3.72 -0.05
N GLU A 27 -5.42 -3.46 0.29
CA GLU A 27 -5.82 -2.70 1.47
C GLU A 27 -6.13 -3.64 2.64
N VAL A 28 -5.67 -3.29 3.84
CA VAL A 28 -5.95 -4.00 5.10
C VAL A 28 -6.23 -3.00 6.23
N ASP A 29 -6.79 -3.46 7.35
CA ASP A 29 -6.86 -2.65 8.57
C ASP A 29 -5.46 -2.23 9.04
N ALA A 30 -5.32 -1.01 9.55
CA ALA A 30 -4.02 -0.45 9.90
C ALA A 30 -3.33 -1.19 11.05
N ARG A 31 -4.07 -1.81 11.99
CA ARG A 31 -3.48 -2.69 13.02
C ARG A 31 -2.82 -3.91 12.38
N LEU A 32 -3.54 -4.59 11.48
CA LEU A 32 -3.03 -5.72 10.71
C LEU A 32 -1.86 -5.32 9.81
N GLY A 33 -1.99 -4.22 9.07
CA GLY A 33 -0.95 -3.73 8.16
C GLY A 33 0.38 -3.43 8.83
N ARG A 34 0.37 -2.90 10.06
CA ARG A 34 1.61 -2.68 10.83
C ARG A 34 2.31 -4.00 11.19
N GLU A 35 1.56 -5.02 11.59
CA GLU A 35 2.13 -6.35 11.86
C GLU A 35 2.61 -7.01 10.57
N VAL A 36 1.89 -6.86 9.46
CA VAL A 36 2.33 -7.34 8.14
C VAL A 36 3.69 -6.76 7.76
N VAL A 37 3.91 -5.45 7.95
CA VAL A 37 5.21 -4.82 7.69
C VAL A 37 6.30 -5.42 8.57
N LYS A 38 6.03 -5.69 9.84
CA LYS A 38 6.99 -6.35 10.75
C LYS A 38 7.33 -7.76 10.26
N HIS A 39 6.35 -8.58 9.91
CA HIS A 39 6.59 -9.93 9.41
C HIS A 39 7.34 -9.96 8.07
N LEU A 40 7.02 -9.05 7.15
CA LEU A 40 7.75 -8.94 5.88
C LEU A 40 9.22 -8.58 6.12
N ARG A 41 9.48 -7.59 6.98
CA ARG A 41 10.85 -7.17 7.33
C ARG A 41 11.62 -8.29 8.05
N ALA A 42 10.97 -8.98 9.00
CA ALA A 42 11.57 -10.12 9.70
C ALA A 42 11.90 -11.29 8.75
N ALA A 43 11.13 -11.45 7.68
CA ALA A 43 11.39 -12.44 6.63
C ALA A 43 12.42 -11.97 5.57
N GLY A 44 13.04 -10.79 5.73
CA GLY A 44 13.98 -10.23 4.77
C GLY A 44 13.35 -9.75 3.45
N VAL A 45 12.03 -9.61 3.41
CA VAL A 45 11.30 -9.19 2.20
C VAL A 45 11.37 -7.67 2.06
N ARG A 46 11.77 -7.20 0.88
CA ARG A 46 11.70 -5.78 0.53
C ARG A 46 10.22 -5.35 0.43
N VAL A 47 9.81 -4.45 1.31
CA VAL A 47 8.46 -3.86 1.30
C VAL A 47 8.48 -2.63 0.40
N GLY A 48 7.56 -2.59 -0.57
CA GLY A 48 7.37 -1.45 -1.45
C GLY A 48 6.67 -0.29 -0.75
N PRO A 49 6.18 0.71 -1.52
CA PRO A 49 5.44 1.83 -0.95
C PRO A 49 4.15 1.35 -0.25
N VAL A 50 3.86 1.96 0.88
CA VAL A 50 2.68 1.65 1.69
C VAL A 50 1.99 2.94 2.08
N ILE A 51 0.72 3.04 1.72
CA ILE A 51 -0.18 4.14 2.09
C ILE A 51 -0.77 3.84 3.47
N HIS A 52 -0.95 4.86 4.29
CA HIS A 52 -1.72 4.79 5.53
C HIS A 52 -2.77 5.89 5.53
N ASP A 53 -4.03 5.48 5.43
CA ASP A 53 -5.18 6.32 5.68
C ASP A 53 -5.50 6.24 7.18
N ARG A 54 -5.11 7.27 7.92
CA ARG A 54 -5.33 7.40 9.35
C ARG A 54 -6.80 7.64 9.69
N ARG A 55 -7.58 8.22 8.77
CA ARG A 55 -9.00 8.52 8.97
C ARG A 55 -9.83 7.25 8.87
N CYS A 56 -9.53 6.40 7.89
CA CYS A 56 -10.22 5.12 7.70
C CYS A 56 -9.57 3.97 8.48
N ALA A 57 -8.43 4.23 9.15
CA ALA A 57 -7.61 3.22 9.80
C ALA A 57 -7.26 2.06 8.86
N LYS A 58 -6.86 2.38 7.61
CA LYS A 58 -6.48 1.42 6.57
C LYS A 58 -5.04 1.62 6.11
N MET A 59 -4.41 0.54 5.66
CA MET A 59 -3.10 0.57 5.01
C MET A 59 -3.17 -0.10 3.65
N GLY A 60 -2.65 0.56 2.62
CA GLY A 60 -2.62 0.09 1.24
C GLY A 60 -1.21 -0.25 0.78
N PHE A 61 -0.96 -1.52 0.45
CA PHE A 61 0.31 -2.01 -0.08
C PHE A 61 0.28 -1.98 -1.60
N LEU A 62 1.22 -1.27 -2.23
CA LEU A 62 1.40 -1.38 -3.67
C LEU A 62 2.02 -2.75 -3.99
N VAL A 63 1.40 -3.49 -4.90
CA VAL A 63 1.83 -4.81 -5.37
C VAL A 63 1.91 -4.82 -6.90
N PRO A 64 2.66 -5.74 -7.53
CA PRO A 64 2.63 -5.89 -8.98
C PRO A 64 1.20 -6.12 -9.48
N VAL A 65 0.89 -5.65 -10.69
CA VAL A 65 -0.41 -5.92 -11.31
C VAL A 65 -0.62 -7.42 -11.37
N THR A 66 -1.68 -7.87 -10.71
CA THR A 66 -2.19 -9.22 -10.85
C THR A 66 -3.19 -9.23 -11.98
N GLY A 67 -3.33 -10.36 -12.68
CA GLY A 67 -4.23 -10.49 -13.82
C GLY A 67 -5.70 -10.11 -13.49
N PRO A 68 -6.62 -10.22 -14.47
CA PRO A 68 -8.02 -9.85 -14.30
C PRO A 68 -8.79 -10.72 -13.29
N ASP A 69 -8.12 -11.47 -12.42
CA ASP A 69 -8.74 -12.25 -11.37
C ASP A 69 -9.48 -11.34 -10.39
N ARG A 70 -10.80 -11.23 -10.58
CA ARG A 70 -11.72 -10.29 -9.93
C ARG A 70 -11.98 -10.62 -8.45
N THR A 71 -11.28 -11.59 -7.88
CA THR A 71 -11.75 -12.20 -6.64
C THR A 71 -10.62 -12.46 -5.67
N ARG A 72 -10.29 -11.46 -4.85
CA ARG A 72 -9.95 -11.72 -3.45
C ARG A 72 -10.65 -10.70 -2.55
N LEU A 73 -11.59 -11.26 -1.79
CA LEU A 73 -12.23 -10.74 -0.59
C LEU A 73 -13.08 -9.47 -0.75
N ARG A 74 -14.31 -9.69 -1.21
CA ARG A 74 -15.45 -8.80 -0.96
C ARG A 74 -16.14 -9.15 0.36
N ASP A 75 -15.35 -9.49 1.38
CA ASP A 75 -15.87 -9.56 2.74
C ASP A 75 -15.42 -8.28 3.45
N GLN A 76 -16.36 -7.52 4.03
CA GLN A 76 -16.09 -6.17 4.57
C GLN A 76 -15.07 -6.16 5.73
N ARG A 77 -14.63 -7.34 6.18
CA ARG A 77 -13.71 -7.55 7.30
C ARG A 77 -12.32 -8.07 6.88
N GLY A 78 -12.07 -8.30 5.58
CA GLY A 78 -10.82 -8.86 5.09
C GLY A 78 -9.99 -7.91 4.21
N PRO A 79 -8.75 -8.30 3.83
CA PRO A 79 -7.97 -7.58 2.84
C PRO A 79 -8.77 -7.32 1.56
N SER A 80 -8.74 -6.11 1.02
CA SER A 80 -9.43 -5.75 -0.23
C SER A 80 -8.43 -5.44 -1.34
N ARG A 81 -8.75 -5.76 -2.60
CA ARG A 81 -7.91 -5.44 -3.76
C ARG A 81 -8.48 -4.26 -4.56
N HIS A 82 -7.62 -3.31 -4.90
CA HIS A 82 -7.87 -2.25 -5.87
C HIS A 82 -6.96 -2.45 -7.09
N GLY A 83 -7.53 -2.96 -8.18
CA GLY A 83 -6.83 -3.21 -9.45
C GLY A 83 -7.44 -2.45 -10.61
N LEU A 84 -7.50 -3.06 -11.80
CA LEU A 84 -7.96 -2.41 -13.02
C LEU A 84 -9.33 -1.73 -12.85
N GLY A 85 -9.41 -0.45 -13.22
CA GLY A 85 -10.62 0.37 -13.10
C GLY A 85 -10.81 1.05 -11.74
N ALA A 86 -9.97 0.75 -10.75
CA ALA A 86 -9.93 1.47 -9.48
C ALA A 86 -9.01 2.70 -9.57
N TRP A 87 -9.37 3.73 -8.78
CA TRP A 87 -8.55 4.91 -8.57
C TRP A 87 -8.09 4.94 -7.11
N VAL A 88 -6.79 5.16 -6.90
CA VAL A 88 -6.19 5.22 -5.57
C VAL A 88 -5.62 6.63 -5.37
N THR A 89 -5.92 7.21 -4.21
CA THR A 89 -5.32 8.50 -3.83
C THR A 89 -3.94 8.24 -3.23
N PHE A 90 -2.92 8.88 -3.78
CA PHE A 90 -1.56 8.85 -3.26
C PHE A 90 -1.33 10.06 -2.36
N PRO A 91 -0.73 9.85 -1.16
CA PRO A 91 -0.26 10.94 -0.35
C PRO A 91 0.73 11.83 -1.12
N PRO A 92 0.87 13.11 -0.73
CA PRO A 92 1.91 13.98 -1.28
C PRO A 92 3.29 13.31 -1.20
N PRO A 93 4.09 13.31 -2.28
CA PRO A 93 5.41 12.68 -2.30
C PRO A 93 6.38 13.34 -1.32
N ARG A 94 6.29 14.66 -1.14
CA ARG A 94 6.98 15.40 -0.07
C ARG A 94 6.01 15.52 1.09
N GLY A 95 6.21 14.67 2.10
CA GLY A 95 5.29 14.37 3.21
C GLY A 95 4.36 15.49 3.68
N GLY A 96 3.13 15.12 4.03
CA GLY A 96 2.12 16.00 4.61
C GLY A 96 1.65 15.52 5.99
N SER A 97 1.12 16.44 6.80
CA SER A 97 0.50 16.13 8.10
C SER A 97 -0.97 15.66 7.99
N GLY A 98 -1.47 15.49 6.77
CA GLY A 98 -2.85 15.12 6.48
C GLY A 98 -3.22 13.69 6.90
N PRO A 99 -4.50 13.31 6.72
CA PRO A 99 -5.00 11.98 7.09
C PRO A 99 -4.42 10.85 6.25
N LEU A 100 -4.03 11.15 5.01
CA LEU A 100 -3.43 10.21 4.08
C LEU A 100 -1.92 10.46 3.99
N VAL A 101 -1.12 9.49 4.44
CA VAL A 101 0.34 9.60 4.50
C VAL A 101 1.01 8.37 3.92
N TRP A 102 2.27 8.50 3.51
CA TRP A 102 3.11 7.34 3.26
C TRP A 102 3.55 6.74 4.60
N HIS A 103 3.21 5.46 4.84
CA HIS A 103 3.85 4.68 5.89
C HIS A 103 5.25 4.24 5.45
N ILE A 104 5.37 3.85 4.18
CA ILE A 104 6.64 3.66 3.47
C ILE A 104 6.53 4.46 2.18
N ALA A 105 7.37 5.49 2.04
CA ALA A 105 7.35 6.38 0.88
C ALA A 105 7.99 5.71 -0.35
N PRO A 106 7.55 6.04 -1.57
CA PRO A 106 8.26 5.65 -2.78
C PRO A 106 9.66 6.29 -2.81
N SER A 107 10.67 5.48 -3.06
CA SER A 107 12.00 5.93 -3.50
C SER A 107 12.10 5.87 -5.03
N GLU A 108 13.16 6.45 -5.61
CA GLU A 108 13.41 6.45 -7.06
C GLU A 108 13.37 5.05 -7.68
N ASN A 109 13.79 4.02 -6.91
CA ASN A 109 13.82 2.62 -7.33
C ASN A 109 12.80 1.76 -6.55
N ALA A 110 11.67 2.35 -6.16
CA ALA A 110 10.64 1.63 -5.43
C ALA A 110 10.10 0.45 -6.26
N VAL A 111 10.25 -0.76 -5.74
CA VAL A 111 9.64 -1.96 -6.30
C VAL A 111 8.37 -2.28 -5.49
N PRO A 112 7.25 -2.64 -6.14
CA PRO A 112 6.05 -3.09 -5.43
C PRO A 112 6.33 -4.28 -4.51
N THR A 113 5.56 -4.40 -3.44
CA THR A 113 5.66 -5.53 -2.50
C THR A 113 5.26 -6.82 -3.22
N PRO A 114 6.10 -7.88 -3.22
CA PRO A 114 5.75 -9.14 -3.86
C PRO A 114 4.49 -9.78 -3.23
N LEU A 115 3.55 -10.23 -4.07
CA LEU A 115 2.24 -10.68 -3.61
C LEU A 115 2.29 -11.95 -2.74
N GLY A 116 3.02 -12.99 -3.16
CA GLY A 116 3.12 -14.24 -2.39
C GLY A 116 3.64 -14.03 -0.96
N PRO A 117 4.77 -13.33 -0.77
CA PRO A 117 5.24 -12.92 0.55
C PRO A 117 4.25 -12.05 1.33
N LEU A 118 3.53 -11.13 0.67
CA LEU A 118 2.50 -10.31 1.30
C LEU A 118 1.35 -11.15 1.82
N ASP A 119 0.81 -12.08 1.02
CA ASP A 119 -0.27 -12.99 1.41
C ASP A 119 0.14 -13.82 2.64
N ALA A 120 1.35 -14.38 2.62
CA ALA A 120 1.89 -15.15 3.75
C ALA A 120 2.07 -14.29 5.01
N ALA A 121 2.49 -13.03 4.86
CA ALA A 121 2.63 -12.10 5.98
C ALA A 121 1.27 -11.67 6.56
N ILE A 122 0.26 -11.44 5.71
CA ILE A 122 -1.12 -11.16 6.13
C ILE A 122 -1.66 -12.32 6.98
N ALA A 123 -1.52 -13.55 6.50
CA ALA A 123 -1.99 -14.74 7.24
C ALA A 123 -1.31 -14.88 8.61
N ARG A 124 0.02 -14.70 8.68
CA ARG A 124 0.78 -14.76 9.94
C ARG A 124 0.38 -13.63 10.89
N ALA A 125 0.29 -12.40 10.39
CA ALA A 125 -0.09 -11.25 11.18
C ALA A 125 -1.49 -11.40 11.79
N ALA A 126 -2.45 -11.90 11.01
CA ALA A 126 -3.80 -12.16 11.49
C ALA A 126 -3.80 -13.21 12.61
N ALA A 127 -3.05 -14.30 12.44
CA ALA A 127 -2.91 -15.34 13.48
C ALA A 127 -2.27 -14.79 14.76
N SER A 128 -1.23 -13.96 14.64
CA SER A 128 -0.58 -13.33 15.79
C SER A 128 -1.50 -12.37 16.54
N LEU A 129 -2.35 -11.61 15.85
CA LEU A 129 -3.28 -10.68 16.51
C LEU A 129 -4.38 -11.41 17.30
N ILE A 130 -4.88 -12.55 16.79
CA ILE A 130 -5.85 -13.38 17.51
C ILE A 130 -5.27 -13.94 18.84
N GLN A 131 -3.97 -14.21 18.88
CA GLN A 131 -3.31 -14.75 20.08
C GLN A 131 -3.10 -13.70 21.20
N HIS A 132 -3.26 -12.41 20.90
CA HIS A 132 -2.99 -11.30 21.82
C HIS A 132 -4.26 -10.49 22.16
N ASP A 133 -5.44 -10.92 21.72
CA ASP A 133 -6.75 -10.41 22.12
C ASP A 133 -7.40 -11.39 23.12
#